data_AF-A0A6B3FNP5-F1
#
_entry.id   AF-A0A6B3FNP5-F1
#
_cell.length_a   1.000
_cell.length_b   1.000
_cell.length_c   1.000
_cell.angle_alpha   90.00
_cell.angle_beta   90.00
_cell.angle_gamma   90.00
#
_symmetry.space_group_name_H-M   'P 1'
#
loop_
_entity.id
_entity.type
_entity.pdbx_description
1 polymer ?
#
loop_
_entity_poly.entity_id
_entity_poly.type
_entity_poly.pdbx_seq_one_letter_code
_entity_poly.pdbx_strand_id
1 'polypeptide(L)'
;MSAEPIANPLGPVRGPTPPRRPGRLVPVLAFLLAVLCVSTVALTATVRSTVASPGFYQAVLDEESAYDRLYGEVLVDPEISPVTRDLLAHLPVPEALVTSNIKVVLPPATVRALTDQQIEAVTGYLRGDRDELRLTVDLAPVLDNLADLARVYFGDLVANVQGRDQPDFERFSADLAAGLDDLQEGRAPELPRLPLTEDQADRAADALLTAVPEQQRTALRPEIEVALGEGDVSTALAATAAAALSDGSRSAAADLRTTLRDGTWDLTGTLTAAGVDLGALEEARDTIRLLTLLQVLALTLALAALVTLWFTGPTTPARRLIRLGQALACAGVLTGVAVLLTRLITGGSLFAAPPSWAPSVTALVDDLQRNAVNQAVTTGLGAALV
;
A
#
# COMPACT_ATOMS: atom_id res chain seq x y z
N MET A 1 -80.41 23.51 -77.57
CA MET A 1 -80.79 22.57 -76.49
C MET A 1 -79.49 21.99 -75.96
N SER A 2 -78.93 22.65 -74.94
CA SER A 2 -77.64 22.31 -74.35
C SER A 2 -77.90 21.50 -73.08
N ALA A 3 -77.35 20.30 -73.01
CA ALA A 3 -77.49 19.41 -71.86
C ALA A 3 -76.55 19.86 -70.73
N GLU A 4 -77.12 20.17 -69.56
CA GLU A 4 -76.41 20.34 -68.29
C GLU A 4 -75.74 19.03 -67.86
N PRO A 5 -74.49 19.05 -67.39
CA PRO A 5 -73.88 17.88 -66.77
C PRO A 5 -74.35 17.75 -65.32
N ILE A 6 -75.01 16.64 -65.02
CA ILE A 6 -75.43 16.25 -63.67
C ILE A 6 -74.19 16.03 -62.80
N ALA A 7 -73.97 16.94 -61.85
CA ALA A 7 -72.95 16.83 -60.84
C ALA A 7 -73.19 15.60 -59.96
N ASN A 8 -72.20 14.73 -59.88
CA ASN A 8 -72.18 13.53 -59.06
C ASN A 8 -72.09 13.90 -57.56
N PRO A 9 -73.10 13.62 -56.71
CA PRO A 9 -73.10 14.06 -55.31
C PRO A 9 -72.40 13.08 -54.35
N LEU A 10 -71.64 12.10 -54.86
CA LEU A 10 -70.94 11.09 -54.05
C LEU A 10 -69.41 11.17 -54.19
N GLY A 11 -68.86 12.38 -54.05
CA GLY A 11 -67.43 12.53 -53.77
C GLY A 11 -67.14 12.00 -52.35
N PRO A 12 -66.09 11.18 -52.15
CA PRO A 12 -65.75 10.71 -50.81
C PRO A 12 -65.40 11.90 -49.92
N VAL A 13 -66.23 12.13 -48.89
CA VAL A 13 -65.94 13.06 -47.81
C VAL A 13 -64.61 12.64 -47.20
N ARG A 14 -63.54 13.40 -47.48
CA ARG A 14 -62.27 13.27 -46.75
C ARG A 14 -62.56 13.64 -45.30
N GLY A 15 -62.83 12.64 -44.47
CA GLY A 15 -62.93 12.81 -43.04
C GLY A 15 -61.67 13.49 -42.48
N PRO A 16 -61.77 14.22 -41.37
CA PRO A 16 -60.61 14.85 -40.76
C PRO A 16 -59.54 13.79 -40.50
N THR A 17 -58.34 13.99 -41.06
CA THR A 17 -57.18 13.14 -40.78
C THR A 17 -57.04 13.04 -39.26
N PRO A 18 -57.03 11.84 -38.67
CA PRO A 18 -56.85 11.71 -37.23
C PRO A 18 -55.53 12.37 -36.85
N PRO A 19 -55.46 13.12 -35.74
CA PRO A 19 -54.20 13.69 -35.29
C PRO A 19 -53.22 12.53 -35.12
N ARG A 20 -52.09 12.59 -35.84
CA ARG A 20 -50.95 11.70 -35.63
C ARG A 20 -50.58 11.82 -34.15
N ARG A 21 -50.97 10.84 -33.32
CA ARG A 21 -50.62 10.81 -31.89
C ARG A 21 -49.10 10.70 -31.77
N PRO A 22 -48.35 11.76 -31.46
CA PRO A 22 -46.93 11.66 -31.21
C PRO A 22 -46.78 11.30 -29.73
N GLY A 23 -47.27 10.12 -29.33
CA GLY A 23 -47.72 9.96 -27.94
C GLY A 23 -47.37 8.68 -27.21
N ARG A 24 -46.71 7.70 -27.85
CA ARG A 24 -46.35 6.43 -27.18
C ARG A 24 -44.85 6.17 -27.08
N LEU A 25 -44.05 6.70 -28.00
CA LEU A 25 -42.59 6.50 -27.98
C LEU A 25 -41.89 7.40 -26.95
N VAL A 26 -42.36 8.64 -26.78
CA VAL A 26 -41.81 9.61 -25.81
C VAL A 26 -41.77 9.06 -24.38
N PRO A 27 -42.85 8.51 -23.80
CA PRO A 27 -42.79 7.99 -22.43
C PRO A 27 -41.94 6.72 -22.29
N VAL A 28 -41.83 5.89 -23.34
CA VAL A 28 -40.96 4.71 -23.33
C VAL A 28 -39.49 5.11 -23.38
N LEU A 29 -39.14 6.06 -24.25
CA LEU A 29 -37.79 6.59 -24.36
C LEU A 29 -37.36 7.31 -23.08
N ALA A 30 -38.26 8.11 -22.48
CA ALA A 30 -38.01 8.75 -21.19
C ALA A 30 -37.84 7.74 -20.05
N PHE A 31 -38.59 6.63 -20.07
CA PHE A 31 -38.40 5.54 -19.11
C PHE A 31 -37.03 4.86 -19.25
N LEU A 32 -36.65 4.47 -20.46
CA LEU A 32 -35.35 3.86 -20.72
C LEU A 32 -34.20 4.79 -20.36
N LEU A 33 -34.31 6.08 -20.71
CA LEU A 33 -33.33 7.10 -20.36
C LEU A 33 -33.22 7.28 -18.85
N ALA A 34 -34.34 7.35 -18.12
CA ALA A 34 -34.33 7.45 -16.67
C ALA A 34 -33.65 6.23 -16.02
N VAL A 35 -33.99 5.01 -16.45
CA VAL A 35 -33.37 3.77 -15.96
C VAL A 35 -31.86 3.79 -16.20
N LEU A 36 -31.44 4.11 -17.43
CA LEU A 36 -30.03 4.15 -17.80
C LEU A 36 -29.28 5.20 -16.95
N CYS A 37 -29.77 6.43 -16.90
CA CYS A 37 -29.11 7.50 -16.15
C CYS A 37 -29.02 7.21 -14.65
N VAL A 38 -30.09 6.71 -14.02
CA VAL A 38 -30.07 6.36 -12.59
C VAL A 38 -29.06 5.23 -12.33
N SER A 39 -29.02 4.21 -13.18
CA SER A 39 -28.03 3.13 -13.05
C SER A 39 -26.59 3.63 -13.21
N THR A 40 -26.33 4.54 -14.15
CA THR A 40 -25.01 5.17 -14.33
C THR A 40 -24.60 5.98 -13.09
N VAL A 41 -25.54 6.74 -12.51
CA VAL A 41 -25.28 7.50 -11.27
C VAL A 41 -24.97 6.56 -10.11
N ALA A 42 -25.73 5.48 -9.94
CA ALA A 42 -25.51 4.51 -8.87
C ALA A 42 -24.15 3.81 -9.01
N LEU A 43 -23.80 3.33 -10.21
CA LEU A 43 -22.50 2.71 -10.48
C LEU A 43 -21.33 3.67 -10.23
N THR A 44 -21.46 4.92 -10.69
CA THR A 44 -20.41 5.93 -10.47
C THR A 44 -20.25 6.27 -8.99
N ALA A 45 -21.36 6.35 -8.25
CA ALA A 45 -21.32 6.55 -6.80
C ALA A 45 -20.63 5.37 -6.08
N THR A 46 -20.89 4.13 -6.50
CA THR A 46 -20.19 2.94 -5.97
C THR A 46 -18.69 2.99 -6.25
N VAL A 47 -18.27 3.35 -7.47
CA VAL A 47 -16.84 3.50 -7.79
C VAL A 47 -16.19 4.57 -6.91
N ARG A 48 -16.88 5.69 -6.70
CA ARG A 48 -16.36 6.77 -5.84
C ARG A 48 -16.27 6.38 -4.37
N SER A 49 -17.23 5.61 -3.86
CA SER A 49 -17.22 5.15 -2.47
C SER A 49 -16.24 4.00 -2.21
N THR A 50 -15.73 3.36 -3.26
CA THR A 50 -14.78 2.24 -3.18
C THR A 50 -13.39 2.69 -3.64
N VAL A 51 -13.14 2.66 -4.95
CA VAL A 51 -11.83 2.92 -5.59
C VAL A 51 -11.27 4.31 -5.27
N ALA A 52 -12.14 5.33 -5.15
CA ALA A 52 -11.70 6.70 -4.83
C ALA A 52 -11.79 7.03 -3.33
N SER A 53 -11.99 6.04 -2.45
CA SER A 53 -12.18 6.23 -1.02
C SER A 53 -11.01 5.64 -0.23
N PRO A 54 -10.28 6.43 0.58
CA PRO A 54 -9.22 5.90 1.42
C PRO A 54 -9.78 4.90 2.46
N GLY A 55 -10.97 5.17 3.00
CA GLY A 55 -11.61 4.32 4.01
C GLY A 55 -11.97 2.92 3.51
N PHE A 56 -12.15 2.72 2.20
CA PHE A 56 -12.37 1.40 1.63
C PHE A 56 -11.11 0.54 1.77
N TYR A 57 -9.95 1.05 1.35
CA TYR A 57 -8.69 0.32 1.45
C TYR A 57 -8.29 0.05 2.90
N GLN A 58 -8.51 1.02 3.78
CA GLN A 58 -8.27 0.87 5.22
C GLN A 58 -9.13 -0.24 5.83
N ALA A 59 -10.43 -0.26 5.51
CA ALA A 59 -11.34 -1.29 6.02
C ALA A 59 -10.94 -2.69 5.55
N VAL A 60 -10.52 -2.86 4.28
CA VAL A 60 -10.05 -4.15 3.77
C VAL A 60 -8.78 -4.62 4.49
N LEU A 61 -7.81 -3.73 4.68
CA LEU A 61 -6.55 -4.06 5.37
C LEU A 61 -6.76 -4.39 6.85
N ASP A 62 -7.66 -3.66 7.51
CA ASP A 62 -7.97 -3.86 8.93
C ASP A 62 -8.75 -5.14 9.19
N GLU A 63 -9.74 -5.45 8.35
CA GLU A 63 -10.60 -6.63 8.50
C GLU A 63 -9.82 -7.94 8.25
N GLU A 64 -8.82 -7.92 7.37
CA GLU A 64 -7.92 -9.05 7.12
C GLU A 64 -6.71 -9.08 8.06
N SER A 65 -6.63 -8.18 9.05
CA SER A 65 -5.47 -8.03 9.95
C SER A 65 -4.14 -8.04 9.19
N ALA A 66 -4.10 -7.34 8.04
CA ALA A 66 -3.04 -7.46 7.04
C ALA A 66 -1.66 -7.17 7.63
N TYR A 67 -1.58 -6.19 8.52
CA TYR A 67 -0.36 -5.85 9.22
C TYR A 67 0.09 -6.97 10.16
N ASP A 68 -0.80 -7.53 10.98
CA ASP A 68 -0.43 -8.63 11.90
C ASP A 68 0.01 -9.89 11.14
N ARG A 69 -0.68 -10.22 10.04
CA ARG A 69 -0.33 -11.34 9.15
C ARG A 69 1.00 -11.10 8.42
N LEU A 70 1.28 -9.87 7.99
CA LEU A 70 2.58 -9.53 7.41
C LEU A 70 3.72 -9.86 8.39
N TYR A 71 3.59 -9.50 9.66
CA TYR A 71 4.62 -9.77 10.65
C TYR A 71 4.63 -11.20 11.21
N GLY A 72 3.48 -11.87 11.24
CA GLY A 72 3.32 -13.20 11.84
C GLY A 72 3.48 -14.35 10.84
N GLU A 73 3.08 -14.14 9.58
CA GLU A 73 3.01 -15.16 8.54
C GLU A 73 4.05 -14.92 7.44
N VAL A 74 4.14 -13.69 6.93
CA VAL A 74 4.99 -13.39 5.76
C VAL A 74 6.46 -13.23 6.14
N LEU A 75 6.77 -12.41 7.16
CA LEU A 75 8.16 -12.20 7.59
C LEU A 75 8.82 -13.45 8.19
N VAL A 76 8.02 -14.45 8.59
CA VAL A 76 8.49 -15.71 9.18
C VAL A 76 8.50 -16.84 8.14
N ASP A 77 8.12 -16.57 6.89
CA ASP A 77 8.05 -17.58 5.83
C ASP A 77 9.48 -18.01 5.39
N PRO A 78 9.81 -19.31 5.50
CA PRO A 78 11.11 -19.82 5.06
C PRO A 78 11.39 -19.61 3.56
N GLU A 79 10.37 -19.48 2.71
CA GLU A 79 10.56 -19.21 1.28
C GLU A 79 10.93 -17.75 0.98
N ILE A 80 10.72 -16.84 1.93
CA ILE A 80 11.15 -15.44 1.83
C ILE A 80 12.55 -15.22 2.42
N SER A 81 13.03 -16.15 3.26
CA SER A 81 14.39 -16.12 3.84
C SER A 81 15.50 -15.88 2.80
N PRO A 82 15.52 -16.50 1.60
CA PRO A 82 16.56 -16.22 0.60
C PRO A 82 16.55 -14.78 0.08
N VAL A 83 15.37 -14.20 -0.13
CA VAL A 83 15.23 -12.81 -0.60
C VAL A 83 15.65 -11.84 0.51
N THR A 84 15.21 -12.10 1.74
CA THR A 84 15.62 -11.33 2.92
C THR A 84 17.13 -11.46 3.13
N ARG A 85 17.70 -12.65 2.93
CA ARG A 85 19.13 -12.93 3.05
C ARG A 85 19.96 -12.22 1.99
N ASP A 86 19.50 -12.16 0.73
CA ASP A 86 20.17 -11.40 -0.33
C ASP A 86 20.12 -9.88 -0.05
N LEU A 87 18.99 -9.39 0.47
CA LEU A 87 18.85 -7.99 0.90
C LEU A 87 19.72 -7.66 2.12
N LEU A 88 19.92 -8.62 3.02
CA LEU A 88 20.74 -8.51 4.23
C LEU A 88 22.20 -8.96 4.05
N ALA A 89 22.57 -9.53 2.90
CA ALA A 89 23.92 -10.08 2.66
C ALA A 89 25.05 -9.03 2.78
N HIS A 90 24.69 -7.75 2.80
CA HIS A 90 25.59 -6.62 2.97
C HIS A 90 25.60 -6.06 4.42
N LEU A 91 24.81 -6.63 5.33
CA LEU A 91 24.69 -6.20 6.72
C LEU A 91 25.14 -7.34 7.65
N PRO A 92 26.10 -7.10 8.56
CA PRO A 92 26.59 -8.11 9.49
C PRO A 92 25.61 -8.28 10.66
N VAL A 93 24.40 -8.75 10.39
CA VAL A 93 23.36 -8.96 11.42
C VAL A 93 22.70 -10.33 11.24
N PRO A 94 22.61 -11.16 12.30
CA PRO A 94 21.91 -12.45 12.23
C PRO A 94 20.42 -12.28 11.90
N GLU A 95 19.90 -13.09 10.99
CA GLU A 95 18.53 -12.98 10.43
C GLU A 95 17.43 -13.05 11.52
N ALA A 96 17.63 -13.88 12.55
CA ALA A 96 16.72 -14.00 13.68
C ALA A 96 16.66 -12.73 14.56
N LEU A 97 17.76 -11.97 14.62
CA LEU A 97 17.79 -10.67 15.29
C LEU A 97 17.11 -9.60 14.43
N VAL A 98 17.21 -9.67 13.10
CA VAL A 98 16.56 -8.72 12.20
C VAL A 98 15.05 -8.83 12.23
N THR A 99 14.48 -10.04 12.13
CA THR A 99 13.01 -10.25 12.19
C THR A 99 12.43 -9.90 13.56
N SER A 100 13.15 -10.19 14.65
CA SER A 100 12.71 -9.84 16.01
C SER A 100 12.82 -8.33 16.29
N ASN A 101 13.86 -7.66 15.77
CA ASN A 101 14.08 -6.22 15.96
C ASN A 101 13.34 -5.33 14.95
N ILE A 102 12.89 -5.87 13.82
CA ILE A 102 12.09 -5.14 12.82
C ILE A 102 10.81 -4.59 13.46
N LYS A 103 10.18 -5.31 14.39
CA LYS A 103 9.00 -4.82 15.13
C LYS A 103 9.32 -3.63 16.04
N VAL A 104 10.58 -3.47 16.42
CA VAL A 104 11.03 -2.41 17.31
C VAL A 104 11.39 -1.16 16.50
N VAL A 105 12.09 -1.33 15.39
CA VAL A 105 12.48 -0.21 14.50
C VAL A 105 11.29 0.27 13.65
N LEU A 106 10.49 -0.67 13.18
CA LEU A 106 9.29 -0.42 12.38
C LEU A 106 8.09 -1.11 13.04
N PRO A 107 7.49 -0.51 14.08
CA PRO A 107 6.29 -1.04 14.71
C PRO A 107 5.14 -1.17 13.70
N PRO A 108 4.22 -2.16 13.87
CA PRO A 108 3.06 -2.31 13.00
C PRO A 108 2.21 -1.03 12.88
N ALA A 109 2.13 -0.25 13.98
CA ALA A 109 1.44 1.04 13.98
C ALA A 109 2.10 2.08 13.05
N THR A 110 3.43 2.09 12.96
CA THR A 110 4.17 2.96 12.04
C THR A 110 3.95 2.54 10.59
N VAL A 111 4.01 1.23 10.29
CA VAL A 111 3.69 0.74 8.94
C VAL A 111 2.28 1.10 8.52
N ARG A 112 1.31 0.93 9.43
CA ARG A 112 -0.08 1.31 9.20
C ARG A 112 -0.21 2.79 8.88
N ALA A 113 0.38 3.67 9.71
CA ALA A 113 0.33 5.11 9.48
C ALA A 113 0.98 5.53 8.15
N LEU A 114 2.12 4.93 7.80
CA LEU A 114 2.79 5.19 6.51
C LEU A 114 1.95 4.71 5.34
N THR A 115 1.32 3.53 5.46
CA THR A 115 0.44 2.96 4.43
C THR A 115 -0.82 3.82 4.26
N ASP A 116 -1.42 4.28 5.36
CA ASP A 116 -2.57 5.18 5.36
C ASP A 116 -2.26 6.48 4.63
N GLN A 117 -1.08 7.07 4.88
CA GLN A 117 -0.63 8.27 4.18
C GLN A 117 -0.50 8.04 2.67
N GLN A 118 0.02 6.88 2.25
CA GLN A 118 0.12 6.56 0.81
C GLN A 118 -1.25 6.32 0.18
N ILE A 119 -2.15 5.60 0.86
CA ILE A 119 -3.53 5.39 0.40
C ILE A 119 -4.24 6.75 0.23
N GLU A 120 -4.07 7.68 1.17
CA GLU A 120 -4.64 9.02 1.07
C GLU A 120 -4.03 9.81 -0.09
N ALA A 121 -2.72 9.72 -0.31
CA ALA A 121 -2.04 10.38 -1.42
C ALA A 121 -2.57 9.90 -2.78
N VAL A 122 -2.66 8.58 -2.98
CA VAL A 122 -3.18 7.96 -4.21
C VAL A 122 -4.66 8.30 -4.41
N THR A 123 -5.51 8.10 -3.41
CA THR A 123 -6.95 8.34 -3.56
C THR A 123 -7.26 9.83 -3.75
N GLY A 124 -6.50 10.73 -3.12
CA GLY A 124 -6.61 12.17 -3.36
C GLY A 124 -6.18 12.58 -4.77
N TYR A 125 -5.12 11.97 -5.31
CA TYR A 125 -4.71 12.17 -6.70
C TYR A 125 -5.80 11.68 -7.68
N LEU A 126 -6.32 10.47 -7.47
CA LEU A 126 -7.39 9.89 -8.29
C LEU A 126 -8.68 10.72 -8.26
N ARG A 127 -9.02 11.32 -7.12
CA ARG A 127 -10.17 12.23 -6.99
C ARG A 127 -9.94 13.59 -7.66
N GLY A 128 -8.68 13.93 -7.94
CA GLY A 128 -8.27 15.25 -8.42
C GLY A 128 -8.14 16.29 -7.31
N ASP A 129 -8.12 15.89 -6.04
CA ASP A 129 -7.81 16.77 -4.91
C ASP A 129 -6.33 17.21 -4.94
N ARG A 130 -5.46 16.40 -5.58
CA ARG A 130 -4.04 16.68 -5.81
C ARG A 130 -3.74 16.64 -7.31
N ASP A 131 -2.98 17.62 -7.79
CA ASP A 131 -2.65 17.73 -9.21
C ASP A 131 -1.53 16.78 -9.67
N GLU A 132 -0.62 16.45 -8.76
CA GLU A 132 0.52 15.56 -8.99
C GLU A 132 0.50 14.40 -7.99
N LEU A 133 0.84 13.20 -8.46
CA LEU A 133 1.05 12.05 -7.58
C LEU A 133 2.43 12.18 -6.95
N ARG A 134 2.46 12.45 -5.64
CA ARG A 134 3.69 12.47 -4.85
C ARG A 134 3.54 11.50 -3.68
N LEU A 135 4.17 10.34 -3.84
CA LEU A 135 4.31 9.32 -2.82
C LEU A 135 5.62 9.57 -2.08
N THR A 136 5.51 9.92 -0.82
CA THR A 136 6.65 10.21 0.04
C THR A 136 6.46 9.52 1.38
N VAL A 137 7.49 8.86 1.86
CA VAL A 137 7.51 8.21 3.18
C VAL A 137 8.35 9.04 4.11
N ASP A 138 7.74 9.53 5.18
CA ASP A 138 8.48 10.18 6.27
C ASP A 138 9.12 9.12 7.15
N LEU A 139 10.46 9.08 7.19
CA LEU A 139 11.19 8.14 8.04
C LEU A 139 11.52 8.72 9.41
N ALA A 140 11.16 9.97 9.72
CA ALA A 140 11.38 10.55 11.04
C ALA A 140 10.86 9.65 12.19
N PRO A 141 9.65 9.04 12.11
CA PRO A 141 9.18 8.13 13.15
C PRO A 141 10.05 6.88 13.32
N VAL A 142 10.63 6.37 12.23
CA VAL A 142 11.54 5.21 12.25
C VAL A 142 12.87 5.59 12.91
N LEU A 143 13.38 6.78 12.60
CA LEU A 143 14.60 7.32 13.17
C LEU A 143 14.45 7.59 14.68
N ASP A 144 13.31 8.09 15.12
CA ASP A 144 13.00 8.32 16.54
C ASP A 144 12.95 7.01 17.32
N ASN A 145 12.27 5.98 16.79
CA ASN A 145 12.22 4.65 17.42
C ASN A 145 13.62 4.02 17.56
N LEU A 146 14.49 4.22 16.56
CA LEU A 146 15.86 3.73 16.60
C LEU A 146 16.69 4.45 17.67
N ALA A 147 16.47 5.76 17.86
CA ALA A 147 17.13 6.55 18.89
C ALA A 147 16.74 6.12 20.31
N ASP A 148 15.45 5.81 20.52
CA ASP A 148 14.95 5.29 21.80
C ASP A 148 15.51 3.89 22.10
N LEU A 149 15.61 3.03 21.08
CA LEU A 149 16.20 1.70 21.22
C LEU A 149 17.67 1.77 21.61
N ALA A 150 18.44 2.63 20.94
CA ALA A 150 19.85 2.85 21.29
C ALA A 150 19.98 3.30 22.75
N ARG A 151 19.13 4.22 23.22
CA ARG A 151 19.15 4.73 24.59
C ARG A 151 18.87 3.63 25.63
N VAL A 152 17.94 2.71 25.36
CA VAL A 152 17.62 1.58 26.24
C VAL A 152 18.79 0.58 26.31
N TYR A 153 19.33 0.16 25.17
CA TYR A 153 20.46 -0.79 25.12
C TYR A 153 21.74 -0.21 25.75
N PHE A 154 22.06 1.07 25.52
CA PHE A 154 23.21 1.71 26.15
C PHE A 154 23.01 1.92 27.67
N GLY A 155 21.77 2.09 28.14
CA GLY A 155 21.45 2.17 29.57
C GLY A 155 21.71 0.84 30.31
N ASP A 156 21.29 -0.27 29.72
CA ASP A 156 21.49 -1.61 30.29
C ASP A 156 22.98 -2.03 30.26
N LEU A 157 23.71 -1.65 29.21
CA LEU A 157 25.15 -1.91 29.10
C LEU A 157 25.96 -1.15 30.17
N VAL A 158 25.54 0.08 30.51
CA VAL A 158 26.18 0.89 31.57
C VAL A 158 25.83 0.38 32.97
N ALA A 159 24.63 -0.16 33.17
CA ALA A 159 24.21 -0.75 34.44
C ALA A 159 24.96 -2.05 34.77
N ASN A 160 25.27 -2.87 33.75
CA ASN A 160 25.94 -4.17 33.92
C ASN A 160 27.45 -4.06 34.24
N VAL A 161 28.04 -2.87 34.08
CA VAL A 161 29.48 -2.61 34.28
C VAL A 161 29.83 -2.30 35.75
N GLN A 162 28.85 -1.96 36.59
CA GLN A 162 29.11 -1.50 37.95
C GLN A 162 29.24 -2.62 39.00
N GLY A 163 29.31 -3.91 38.62
CA GLY A 163 29.48 -4.96 39.62
C GLY A 163 30.05 -6.30 39.14
N ARG A 164 31.37 -6.51 39.31
CA ARG A 164 31.98 -7.69 40.00
C ARG A 164 33.53 -7.75 39.91
N ASP A 165 34.09 -8.37 40.95
CA ASP A 165 35.52 -8.61 41.23
C ASP A 165 36.04 -9.97 40.71
N GLN A 166 37.24 -9.92 40.10
CA GLN A 166 38.20 -11.00 39.73
C GLN A 166 37.90 -11.97 38.56
N PRO A 167 38.75 -11.99 37.50
CA PRO A 167 38.57 -12.82 36.31
C PRO A 167 39.44 -14.10 36.24
N ASP A 168 38.90 -15.15 35.63
CA ASP A 168 39.53 -16.43 35.31
C ASP A 168 39.89 -16.46 33.80
N PHE A 169 41.19 -16.39 33.49
CA PHE A 169 41.72 -16.12 32.15
C PHE A 169 41.68 -17.34 31.20
N GLU A 170 41.81 -18.57 31.72
CA GLU A 170 41.72 -19.76 30.86
C GLU A 170 40.32 -19.92 30.30
N ARG A 171 39.31 -19.71 31.16
CA ARG A 171 37.90 -19.73 30.76
C ARG A 171 37.60 -18.64 29.73
N PHE A 172 38.13 -17.44 29.93
CA PHE A 172 38.03 -16.34 28.96
C PHE A 172 38.64 -16.67 27.60
N SER A 173 39.80 -17.31 27.55
CA SER A 173 40.44 -17.68 26.28
C SER A 173 39.65 -18.74 25.51
N ALA A 174 39.04 -19.68 26.24
CA ALA A 174 38.16 -20.69 25.66
C ALA A 174 36.84 -20.08 25.18
N ASP A 175 36.26 -19.16 25.96
CA ASP A 175 35.01 -18.47 25.62
C ASP A 175 35.20 -17.46 24.48
N LEU A 176 36.39 -16.84 24.34
CA LEU A 176 36.74 -15.95 23.23
C LEU A 176 36.97 -16.72 21.93
N ALA A 177 37.66 -17.86 21.99
CA ALA A 177 37.82 -18.75 20.83
C ALA A 177 36.45 -19.31 20.40
N ALA A 178 35.63 -19.74 21.36
CA ALA A 178 34.26 -20.17 21.10
C ALA A 178 33.38 -19.04 20.57
N GLY A 179 33.54 -17.81 21.06
CA GLY A 179 32.80 -16.63 20.59
C GLY A 179 33.20 -16.17 19.19
N LEU A 180 34.46 -16.38 18.80
CA LEU A 180 34.96 -16.17 17.44
C LEU A 180 34.44 -17.23 16.47
N ASP A 181 34.39 -18.50 16.90
CA ASP A 181 33.75 -19.58 16.16
C ASP A 181 32.23 -19.34 16.04
N ASP A 182 31.58 -18.89 17.11
CA ASP A 182 30.17 -18.51 17.13
C ASP A 182 29.87 -17.33 16.20
N LEU A 183 30.77 -16.35 16.08
CA LEU A 183 30.67 -15.24 15.12
C LEU A 183 30.87 -15.70 13.66
N GLN A 184 31.79 -16.63 13.42
CA GLN A 184 31.92 -17.30 12.12
C GLN A 184 30.68 -18.13 11.78
N GLU A 185 29.97 -18.63 12.79
CA GLU A 185 28.70 -19.36 12.69
C GLU A 185 27.44 -18.45 12.77
N GLY A 186 27.59 -17.12 12.93
CA GLY A 186 26.49 -16.15 12.91
C GLY A 186 25.69 -15.98 14.21
N ARG A 187 26.25 -16.31 15.38
CA ARG A 187 25.68 -16.07 16.72
C ARG A 187 26.38 -14.88 17.41
N ALA A 188 25.66 -14.20 18.32
CA ALA A 188 26.18 -13.03 19.05
C ALA A 188 26.93 -13.46 20.33
N PRO A 189 28.21 -13.05 20.52
CA PRO A 189 29.00 -13.45 21.68
C PRO A 189 28.88 -12.47 22.87
N GLU A 190 28.82 -13.00 24.09
CA GLU A 190 29.01 -12.24 25.34
C GLU A 190 30.50 -12.22 25.73
N LEU A 191 31.10 -11.04 25.89
CA LEU A 191 32.52 -10.91 26.26
C LEU A 191 32.72 -10.12 27.55
N PRO A 192 33.35 -10.69 28.60
CA PRO A 192 33.79 -9.98 29.80
C PRO A 192 35.19 -9.34 29.66
N ARG A 193 35.49 -8.35 30.51
CA ARG A 193 36.70 -7.50 30.45
C ARG A 193 37.87 -8.08 31.27
N LEU A 194 39.10 -7.97 30.75
CA LEU A 194 40.33 -8.39 31.42
C LEU A 194 41.51 -7.45 31.08
N PRO A 195 42.37 -7.10 32.05
CA PRO A 195 43.62 -6.40 31.79
C PRO A 195 44.66 -7.35 31.17
N LEU A 196 45.27 -6.94 30.05
CA LEU A 196 46.23 -7.73 29.28
C LEU A 196 47.68 -7.37 29.69
N THR A 197 48.61 -8.32 29.54
CA THR A 197 50.06 -8.04 29.60
C THR A 197 50.57 -7.46 28.27
N GLU A 198 51.67 -6.69 28.26
CA GLU A 198 52.21 -6.03 27.04
C GLU A 198 52.37 -7.02 25.86
N ASP A 199 52.94 -8.21 26.10
CA ASP A 199 53.12 -9.25 25.07
C ASP A 199 51.80 -9.88 24.56
N GLN A 200 50.71 -9.73 25.30
CA GLN A 200 49.37 -10.19 24.92
C GLN A 200 48.60 -9.08 24.19
N ALA A 201 48.82 -7.83 24.56
CA ALA A 201 48.28 -6.65 23.88
C ALA A 201 48.82 -6.57 22.44
N ASP A 202 50.13 -6.78 22.22
CA ASP A 202 50.73 -6.75 20.89
C ASP A 202 50.18 -7.85 19.97
N ARG A 203 50.02 -9.08 20.49
CA ARG A 203 49.44 -10.18 19.72
C ARG A 203 47.96 -9.99 19.41
N ALA A 204 47.22 -9.40 20.34
CA ALA A 204 45.82 -9.05 20.11
C ALA A 204 45.69 -7.90 19.10
N ALA A 205 46.59 -6.90 19.14
CA ALA A 205 46.64 -5.82 18.16
C ALA A 205 46.89 -6.35 16.74
N ASP A 206 47.84 -7.28 16.57
CA ASP A 206 48.12 -7.90 15.26
C ASP A 206 46.92 -8.70 14.71
N ALA A 207 46.22 -9.42 15.58
CA ALA A 207 45.00 -10.14 15.21
C ALA A 207 43.88 -9.19 14.78
N LEU A 208 43.66 -8.09 15.53
CA LEU A 208 42.64 -7.09 15.21
C LEU A 208 42.94 -6.33 13.91
N LEU A 209 44.20 -5.94 13.71
CA LEU A 209 44.64 -5.19 12.52
C LEU A 209 44.52 -6.00 11.23
N THR A 210 44.44 -7.33 11.30
CA THR A 210 44.23 -8.19 10.13
C THR A 210 42.87 -7.91 9.46
N ALA A 211 41.85 -7.54 10.23
CA ALA A 211 40.51 -7.21 9.73
C ALA A 211 40.39 -5.77 9.16
N VAL A 212 41.40 -4.93 9.37
CA VAL A 212 41.42 -3.52 8.93
C VAL A 212 42.08 -3.39 7.55
N PRO A 213 41.62 -2.49 6.65
CA PRO A 213 42.27 -2.23 5.37
C PRO A 213 43.74 -1.78 5.53
N GLU A 214 44.64 -2.27 4.66
CA GLU A 214 46.10 -2.05 4.78
C GLU A 214 46.52 -0.59 4.95
N GLN A 215 45.79 0.32 4.34
CA GLN A 215 46.07 1.76 4.35
C GLN A 215 45.87 2.41 5.73
N GLN A 216 45.05 1.80 6.60
CA GLN A 216 44.70 2.34 7.91
C GLN A 216 45.41 1.60 9.07
N ARG A 217 45.98 0.41 8.80
CA ARG A 217 46.64 -0.43 9.82
C ARG A 217 47.75 0.31 10.57
N THR A 218 48.59 1.05 9.84
CA THR A 218 49.73 1.77 10.44
C THR A 218 49.30 2.96 11.30
N ALA A 219 48.14 3.56 10.99
CA ALA A 219 47.60 4.70 11.72
C ALA A 219 46.87 4.28 13.00
N LEU A 220 46.19 3.13 12.98
CA LEU A 220 45.35 2.63 14.08
C LEU A 220 46.12 1.76 15.08
N ARG A 221 47.26 1.18 14.68
CA ARG A 221 48.07 0.33 15.54
C ARG A 221 48.41 0.96 16.91
N PRO A 222 48.91 2.22 16.99
CA PRO A 222 49.27 2.81 18.29
C PRO A 222 48.06 3.01 19.21
N GLU A 223 46.89 3.31 18.63
CA GLU A 223 45.65 3.53 19.37
C GLU A 223 45.09 2.22 19.94
N ILE A 224 45.16 1.14 19.15
CA ILE A 224 44.78 -0.21 19.55
C ILE A 224 45.75 -0.77 20.61
N GLU A 225 47.06 -0.59 20.44
CA GLU A 225 48.08 -1.03 21.41
C GLU A 225 47.94 -0.31 22.76
N VAL A 226 47.69 1.01 22.76
CA VAL A 226 47.44 1.79 23.98
C VAL A 226 46.16 1.34 24.68
N ALA A 227 45.05 1.19 23.94
CA ALA A 227 43.78 0.74 24.50
C ALA A 227 43.89 -0.68 25.10
N LEU A 228 44.59 -1.60 24.41
CA LEU A 228 44.82 -2.96 24.91
C LEU A 228 45.78 -2.98 26.11
N GLY A 229 46.80 -2.12 26.13
CA GLY A 229 47.73 -1.95 27.24
C GLY A 229 47.06 -1.38 28.50
N GLU A 230 46.03 -0.55 28.35
CA GLU A 230 45.19 -0.06 29.44
C GLU A 230 44.10 -1.07 29.86
N GLY A 231 44.00 -2.23 29.18
CA GLY A 231 42.99 -3.25 29.42
C GLY A 231 41.59 -2.89 28.88
N ASP A 232 41.50 -1.84 28.05
CA ASP A 232 40.28 -1.39 27.40
C ASP A 232 40.11 -2.03 26.01
N VAL A 233 39.82 -3.33 26.04
CA VAL A 233 39.56 -4.17 24.85
C VAL A 233 38.33 -3.66 24.07
N SER A 234 37.37 -3.03 24.75
CA SER A 234 36.18 -2.42 24.14
C SER A 234 36.56 -1.28 23.19
N THR A 235 37.44 -0.39 23.62
CA THR A 235 37.91 0.73 22.81
C THR A 235 38.74 0.25 21.61
N ALA A 236 39.58 -0.78 21.82
CA ALA A 236 40.34 -1.41 20.74
C ALA A 236 39.47 -2.08 19.66
N LEU A 237 38.43 -2.83 20.07
CA LEU A 237 37.47 -3.45 19.17
C LEU A 237 36.60 -2.41 18.44
N ALA A 238 36.15 -1.38 19.15
CA ALA A 238 35.36 -0.30 18.56
C ALA A 238 36.13 0.46 17.48
N ALA A 239 37.41 0.78 17.72
CA ALA A 239 38.28 1.43 16.74
C ALA A 239 38.52 0.55 15.50
N THR A 240 38.76 -0.75 15.71
CA THR A 240 38.97 -1.73 14.65
C THR A 240 37.71 -1.91 13.79
N ALA A 241 36.55 -2.08 14.42
CA ALA A 241 35.27 -2.23 13.74
C ALA A 241 34.88 -0.95 12.98
N ALA A 242 35.09 0.22 13.58
CA ALA A 242 34.82 1.51 12.94
C ALA A 242 35.65 1.69 11.67
N ALA A 243 36.92 1.27 11.67
CA ALA A 243 37.82 1.34 10.51
C ALA A 243 37.47 0.32 9.42
N ALA A 244 37.18 -0.93 9.80
CA ALA A 244 36.78 -2.00 8.87
C ALA A 244 35.44 -1.71 8.18
N LEU A 245 34.49 -1.10 8.89
CA LEU A 245 33.18 -0.73 8.36
C LEU A 245 33.19 0.61 7.61
N SER A 246 34.30 1.34 7.62
CA SER A 246 34.33 2.76 7.26
C SER A 246 34.06 3.06 5.78
N ASP A 247 34.34 2.13 4.86
CA ASP A 247 34.12 2.35 3.42
C ASP A 247 32.71 1.91 2.96
N GLY A 248 32.23 0.75 3.43
CA GLY A 248 30.85 0.29 3.17
C GLY A 248 29.80 1.19 3.83
N SER A 249 30.01 1.57 5.09
CA SER A 249 29.07 2.38 5.85
C SER A 249 29.02 3.83 5.39
N ARG A 250 30.16 4.41 4.94
CA ARG A 250 30.16 5.77 4.38
C ARG A 250 29.42 5.83 3.05
N SER A 251 29.60 4.83 2.18
CA SER A 251 28.84 4.77 0.91
C SER A 251 27.35 4.53 1.17
N ALA A 252 26.99 3.55 1.99
CA ALA A 252 25.59 3.28 2.34
C ALA A 252 24.93 4.45 3.07
N ALA A 253 25.64 5.17 3.96
CA ALA A 253 25.11 6.37 4.62
C ALA A 253 25.07 7.60 3.71
N ALA A 254 25.97 7.72 2.72
CA ALA A 254 25.92 8.75 1.69
C ALA A 254 24.77 8.48 0.70
N ASP A 255 24.55 7.22 0.34
CA ASP A 255 23.45 6.75 -0.49
C ASP A 255 22.11 6.91 0.24
N LEU A 256 22.05 6.58 1.54
CA LEU A 256 20.88 6.88 2.37
C LEU A 256 20.63 8.38 2.46
N ARG A 257 21.67 9.22 2.68
CA ARG A 257 21.51 10.68 2.76
C ARG A 257 21.12 11.33 1.43
N THR A 258 21.53 10.77 0.31
CA THR A 258 21.13 11.25 -1.01
C THR A 258 19.70 10.80 -1.36
N THR A 259 19.29 9.62 -0.88
CA THR A 259 17.93 9.08 -1.02
C THR A 259 16.94 9.75 -0.05
N LEU A 260 17.40 10.15 1.14
CA LEU A 260 16.64 10.81 2.20
C LEU A 260 16.93 12.31 2.22
N ARG A 261 16.42 13.04 1.25
CA ARG A 261 16.39 14.50 1.35
C ARG A 261 15.42 14.88 2.49
N ASP A 262 15.94 15.54 3.51
CA ASP A 262 15.19 16.04 4.66
C ASP A 262 14.42 14.96 5.46
N GLY A 263 14.91 13.71 5.46
CA GLY A 263 14.28 12.59 6.21
C GLY A 263 13.07 11.97 5.51
N THR A 264 12.73 12.44 4.31
CA THR A 264 11.64 11.90 3.49
C THR A 264 12.20 11.09 2.33
N TRP A 265 11.62 9.91 2.09
CA TRP A 265 11.93 9.07 0.95
C TRP A 265 10.92 9.31 -0.18
N ASP A 266 11.40 9.68 -1.37
CA ASP A 266 10.56 9.84 -2.57
C ASP A 266 10.31 8.47 -3.24
N LEU A 267 9.14 7.89 -2.95
CA LEU A 267 8.68 6.64 -3.56
C LEU A 267 8.33 6.81 -5.04
N THR A 268 7.92 8.02 -5.44
CA THR A 268 7.51 8.26 -6.84
C THR A 268 8.73 8.17 -7.75
N GLY A 269 9.83 8.80 -7.34
CA GLY A 269 11.11 8.72 -8.03
C GLY A 269 11.66 7.29 -8.09
N THR A 270 11.54 6.50 -7.03
CA THR A 270 12.03 5.12 -7.02
C THR A 270 11.17 4.18 -7.87
N LEU A 271 9.84 4.30 -7.82
CA LEU A 271 8.93 3.50 -8.64
C LEU A 271 9.10 3.78 -10.15
N THR A 272 9.26 5.06 -10.52
CA THR A 272 9.53 5.43 -11.91
C THR A 272 10.90 4.93 -12.38
N ALA A 273 11.93 5.04 -11.55
CA ALA A 273 13.25 4.48 -11.85
C ALA A 273 13.23 2.95 -11.96
N ALA A 274 12.37 2.27 -11.20
CA ALA A 274 12.13 0.84 -11.28
C ALA A 274 11.30 0.41 -12.50
N GLY A 275 10.84 1.35 -13.33
CA GLY A 275 10.05 1.08 -14.53
C GLY A 275 8.59 0.71 -14.25
N VAL A 276 8.07 1.02 -13.05
CA VAL A 276 6.65 0.86 -12.75
C VAL A 276 5.85 1.89 -13.54
N ASP A 277 4.89 1.42 -14.34
CA ASP A 277 4.07 2.28 -15.18
C ASP A 277 3.05 3.06 -14.34
N LEU A 278 3.41 4.29 -13.98
CA LEU A 278 2.50 5.24 -13.34
C LEU A 278 1.44 5.78 -14.32
N GLY A 279 1.56 5.51 -15.63
CA GLY A 279 0.58 5.92 -16.64
C GLY A 279 -0.79 5.28 -16.42
N ALA A 280 -0.84 4.07 -15.85
CA ALA A 280 -2.11 3.43 -15.46
C ALA A 280 -2.87 4.23 -14.38
N LEU A 281 -2.16 4.90 -13.46
CA LEU A 281 -2.76 5.79 -12.46
C LEU A 281 -3.27 7.10 -13.08
N GLU A 282 -2.58 7.61 -14.10
CA GLU A 282 -3.01 8.78 -14.86
C GLU A 282 -4.26 8.47 -15.69
N GLU A 283 -4.30 7.32 -16.37
CA GLU A 283 -5.49 6.86 -17.11
C GLU A 283 -6.68 6.60 -16.16
N ALA A 284 -6.42 6.03 -14.98
CA ALA A 284 -7.44 5.85 -13.95
C ALA A 284 -7.98 7.20 -13.44
N ARG A 285 -7.11 8.18 -13.22
CA ARG A 285 -7.50 9.55 -12.83
C ARG A 285 -8.38 10.20 -13.90
N ASP A 286 -7.98 10.12 -15.17
CA ASP A 286 -8.75 10.68 -16.28
C ASP A 286 -10.12 9.99 -16.41
N THR A 287 -10.16 8.67 -16.22
CA THR A 287 -11.41 7.90 -16.22
C THR A 287 -12.33 8.33 -15.07
N ILE A 288 -11.80 8.50 -13.85
CA ILE A 288 -12.57 8.98 -12.70
C ILE A 288 -13.07 10.41 -12.94
N ARG A 289 -12.25 11.28 -13.52
CA ARG A 289 -12.66 12.64 -13.88
C ARG A 289 -13.79 12.62 -14.90
N LEU A 290 -13.70 11.81 -15.94
CA LEU A 290 -14.76 11.64 -16.93
C LEU A 290 -16.04 11.10 -16.29
N LEU A 291 -15.93 10.11 -15.40
CA LEU A 291 -17.04 9.58 -14.63
C LEU A 291 -17.75 10.65 -13.81
N THR A 292 -17.04 11.58 -13.17
CA THR A 292 -17.69 12.68 -12.43
C THR A 292 -18.49 13.62 -13.34
N LEU A 293 -17.97 13.97 -14.51
CA LEU A 293 -18.69 14.78 -15.50
C LEU A 293 -19.91 14.03 -16.04
N LEU A 294 -19.74 12.75 -16.33
CA LEU A 294 -20.81 11.86 -16.77
C LEU A 294 -21.89 11.73 -15.70
N GLN A 295 -21.53 11.66 -14.42
CA GLN A 295 -22.47 11.60 -13.30
C GLN A 295 -23.31 12.86 -13.21
N VAL A 296 -22.72 14.05 -13.32
CA VAL A 296 -23.47 15.32 -13.32
C VAL A 296 -24.43 15.35 -14.51
N LEU A 297 -23.96 15.01 -15.71
CA LEU A 297 -24.79 14.95 -16.91
C LEU A 297 -25.93 13.94 -16.73
N ALA A 298 -25.63 12.72 -16.29
CA ALA A 298 -26.61 11.66 -16.06
C ALA A 298 -27.64 12.05 -15.01
N LEU A 299 -27.25 12.73 -13.93
CA LEU A 299 -28.16 13.22 -12.91
C LEU A 299 -29.11 14.29 -13.46
N THR A 300 -28.60 15.23 -14.25
CA THR A 300 -29.46 16.25 -14.91
C THR A 300 -30.43 15.62 -15.92
N LEU A 301 -29.96 14.64 -16.71
CA LEU A 301 -30.78 13.88 -17.65
C LEU A 301 -31.82 13.02 -16.95
N ALA A 302 -31.47 12.37 -15.84
CA ALA A 302 -32.40 11.58 -15.03
C ALA A 302 -33.52 12.48 -14.50
N LEU A 303 -33.19 13.65 -13.94
CA LEU A 303 -34.18 14.62 -13.47
C LEU A 303 -35.08 15.09 -14.61
N ALA A 304 -34.51 15.45 -15.76
CA ALA A 304 -35.29 15.85 -16.94
C ALA A 304 -36.21 14.73 -17.45
N ALA A 305 -35.74 13.48 -17.44
CA ALA A 305 -36.51 12.31 -17.85
C ALA A 305 -37.67 12.03 -16.88
N LEU A 306 -37.43 12.12 -15.57
CA LEU A 306 -38.44 11.96 -14.53
C LEU A 306 -39.51 13.06 -14.60
N VAL A 307 -39.09 14.31 -14.83
CA VAL A 307 -40.01 15.44 -15.08
C VAL A 307 -40.85 15.19 -16.34
N THR A 308 -40.23 14.70 -17.41
CA THR A 308 -40.94 14.35 -18.65
C THR A 308 -41.95 13.23 -18.43
N LEU A 309 -41.59 12.18 -17.67
CA LEU A 309 -42.48 11.09 -17.26
C LEU A 309 -43.64 11.58 -16.40
N TRP A 310 -43.41 12.59 -15.55
CA TRP A 310 -44.44 13.21 -14.73
C TRP A 310 -45.47 13.97 -15.58
N PHE A 311 -45.00 14.79 -16.54
CA PHE A 311 -45.87 15.60 -17.40
C PHE A 311 -46.58 14.79 -18.50
N THR A 312 -45.91 13.77 -19.06
CA THR A 312 -46.48 12.90 -20.10
C THR A 312 -47.26 11.69 -19.54
N GLY A 313 -47.28 11.56 -18.21
CA GLY A 313 -47.89 10.44 -17.49
C GLY A 313 -49.43 10.49 -17.41
N PRO A 314 -50.07 9.35 -17.07
CA PRO A 314 -51.53 9.21 -17.00
C PRO A 314 -52.14 10.26 -16.07
N THR A 315 -53.37 10.71 -16.35
CA THR A 315 -54.01 11.83 -15.63
C THR A 315 -54.24 11.57 -14.13
N THR A 316 -54.22 10.32 -13.68
CA THR A 316 -54.39 9.96 -12.28
C THR A 316 -53.06 9.98 -11.51
N PRO A 317 -52.97 10.72 -10.38
CA PRO A 317 -51.72 10.89 -9.63
C PRO A 317 -51.14 9.58 -9.10
N ALA A 318 -52.01 8.65 -8.66
CA ALA A 318 -51.59 7.33 -8.18
C ALA A 318 -50.85 6.50 -9.25
N ARG A 319 -51.28 6.57 -10.51
CA ARG A 319 -50.62 5.84 -11.61
C ARG A 319 -49.32 6.49 -12.07
N ARG A 320 -49.13 7.80 -11.81
CA ARG A 320 -47.86 8.49 -12.05
C ARG A 320 -46.78 8.03 -11.07
N LEU A 321 -47.12 7.97 -9.78
CA LEU A 321 -46.23 7.49 -8.73
C LEU A 321 -45.78 6.05 -8.97
N ILE A 322 -46.69 5.17 -9.39
CA ILE A 322 -46.35 3.76 -9.72
C ILE A 322 -45.31 3.68 -10.84
N ARG A 323 -45.42 4.50 -11.90
CA ARG A 323 -44.46 4.47 -13.02
C ARG A 323 -43.09 5.00 -12.64
N LEU A 324 -43.02 6.02 -11.80
CA LEU A 324 -41.75 6.50 -11.26
C LEU A 324 -41.09 5.44 -10.37
N GLY A 325 -41.88 4.81 -9.50
CA GLY A 325 -41.39 3.69 -8.67
C GLY A 325 -40.89 2.51 -9.50
N GLN A 326 -41.57 2.17 -10.60
CA GLN A 326 -41.12 1.12 -11.53
C GLN A 326 -39.80 1.46 -12.23
N ALA A 327 -39.59 2.73 -12.62
CA ALA A 327 -38.34 3.16 -13.23
C ALA A 327 -37.17 3.04 -12.26
N LEU A 328 -37.37 3.48 -11.00
CA LEU A 328 -36.37 3.36 -9.94
C LEU A 328 -36.08 1.90 -9.60
N ALA A 329 -37.11 1.06 -9.45
CA ALA A 329 -36.94 -0.37 -9.20
C ALA A 329 -36.18 -1.07 -10.35
N CYS A 330 -36.48 -0.74 -11.62
CA CYS A 330 -35.74 -1.28 -12.75
C CYS A 330 -34.28 -0.83 -12.76
N ALA A 331 -34.01 0.43 -12.42
CA ALA A 331 -32.64 0.94 -12.31
C ALA A 331 -31.86 0.24 -11.18
N GLY A 332 -32.48 0.04 -10.02
CA GLY A 332 -31.89 -0.72 -8.91
C GLY A 332 -31.57 -2.17 -9.31
N VAL A 333 -32.52 -2.87 -9.94
CA VAL A 333 -32.29 -4.24 -10.44
C VAL A 333 -31.16 -4.27 -11.48
N LEU A 334 -31.14 -3.35 -12.43
CA LEU A 334 -30.08 -3.27 -13.45
C LEU A 334 -28.70 -3.06 -12.81
N THR A 335 -28.63 -2.17 -11.81
CA THR A 335 -27.40 -1.87 -11.07
C THR A 335 -26.93 -3.10 -10.29
N GLY A 336 -27.83 -3.76 -9.56
CA GLY A 336 -27.51 -5.00 -8.84
C GLY A 336 -27.02 -6.13 -9.76
N VAL A 337 -27.65 -6.29 -10.93
CA VAL A 337 -27.21 -7.25 -11.94
C VAL A 337 -25.83 -6.89 -12.48
N ALA A 338 -25.56 -5.62 -12.77
CA ALA A 338 -24.24 -5.18 -13.24
C ALA A 338 -23.13 -5.47 -12.20
N VAL A 339 -23.41 -5.20 -10.91
CA VAL A 339 -22.47 -5.50 -9.81
C VAL A 339 -22.21 -7.00 -9.68
N LEU A 340 -23.26 -7.82 -9.75
CA LEU A 340 -23.13 -9.28 -9.70
C LEU A 340 -22.41 -9.87 -10.91
N LEU A 341 -22.68 -9.35 -12.11
CA LEU A 341 -21.95 -9.72 -13.33
C LEU A 341 -20.46 -9.38 -13.21
N THR A 342 -20.13 -8.21 -12.65
CA THR A 342 -18.74 -7.82 -12.41
C THR A 342 -18.05 -8.83 -11.49
N ARG A 343 -18.68 -9.22 -10.38
CA ARG A 343 -18.18 -10.26 -9.49
C ARG A 343 -17.99 -11.61 -10.19
N LEU A 344 -18.92 -11.98 -11.07
CA LEU A 344 -18.86 -13.24 -11.81
C LEU A 344 -17.68 -13.25 -12.81
N ILE A 345 -17.42 -12.11 -13.45
CA ILE A 345 -16.34 -11.95 -14.43
C ILE A 345 -14.97 -11.93 -13.73
N THR A 346 -14.85 -11.22 -12.61
CA THR A 346 -13.59 -11.17 -11.85
C THR A 346 -13.33 -12.44 -11.02
N GLY A 347 -14.35 -13.28 -10.79
CA GLY A 347 -14.18 -14.52 -10.04
C GLY A 347 -13.76 -14.33 -8.57
N GLY A 348 -13.82 -13.09 -8.06
CA GLY A 348 -13.35 -12.75 -6.71
C GLY A 348 -11.89 -12.29 -6.63
N SER A 349 -11.13 -12.30 -7.73
CA SER A 349 -9.76 -11.78 -7.78
C SER A 349 -9.62 -10.69 -8.84
N LEU A 350 -8.80 -9.68 -8.54
CA LEU A 350 -8.56 -8.57 -9.46
C LEU A 350 -7.35 -8.84 -10.34
N PHE A 351 -6.34 -9.53 -9.78
CA PHE A 351 -5.10 -9.84 -10.47
C PHE A 351 -4.59 -11.21 -10.04
N ALA A 352 -4.05 -11.96 -11.00
CA ALA A 352 -3.38 -13.22 -10.69
C ALA A 352 -2.05 -12.93 -9.99
N ALA A 353 -1.85 -13.50 -8.81
CA ALA A 353 -0.57 -13.44 -8.13
C ALA A 353 0.51 -14.13 -8.98
N PRO A 354 1.69 -13.51 -9.15
CA PRO A 354 2.81 -14.15 -9.84
C PRO A 354 3.18 -15.48 -9.17
N PRO A 355 3.46 -16.54 -9.95
CA PRO A 355 3.82 -17.85 -9.39
C PRO A 355 5.18 -17.85 -8.69
N SER A 356 5.95 -16.76 -8.81
CA SER A 356 7.23 -16.56 -8.13
C SER A 356 7.09 -16.03 -6.69
N TRP A 357 5.88 -15.74 -6.22
CA TRP A 357 5.65 -15.25 -4.87
C TRP A 357 5.53 -16.40 -3.88
N ALA A 358 6.01 -16.16 -2.65
CA ALA A 358 5.87 -17.11 -1.57
C ALA A 358 4.37 -17.41 -1.29
N PRO A 359 4.04 -18.62 -0.81
CA PRO A 359 2.67 -19.01 -0.49
C PRO A 359 1.99 -18.08 0.51
N SER A 360 2.71 -17.60 1.54
CA SER A 360 2.17 -16.67 2.55
C SER A 360 1.73 -15.34 1.94
N VAL A 361 2.54 -14.76 1.05
CA VAL A 361 2.23 -13.51 0.33
C VAL A 361 1.05 -13.72 -0.60
N THR A 362 1.05 -14.83 -1.32
CA THR A 362 -0.04 -15.17 -2.24
C THR A 362 -1.36 -15.33 -1.50
N ALA A 363 -1.36 -16.01 -0.35
CA ALA A 363 -2.55 -16.17 0.49
C ALA A 363 -3.05 -14.84 1.03
N LEU A 364 -2.16 -14.00 1.59
CA LEU A 364 -2.52 -12.67 2.10
C LEU A 364 -3.14 -11.79 1.00
N VAL A 365 -2.51 -11.74 -0.18
CA VAL A 365 -2.99 -10.93 -1.31
C VAL A 365 -4.33 -11.45 -1.82
N ASP A 366 -4.50 -12.77 -1.93
CA ASP A 366 -5.75 -13.36 -2.40
C ASP A 366 -6.91 -13.13 -1.42
N ASP A 367 -6.65 -13.20 -0.10
CA ASP A 367 -7.65 -12.88 0.93
C ASP A 367 -8.02 -11.39 0.90
N LEU A 368 -7.04 -10.49 0.77
CA LEU A 368 -7.27 -9.05 0.60
C LEU A 368 -8.09 -8.74 -0.65
N GLN A 369 -7.77 -9.37 -1.79
CA GLN A 369 -8.53 -9.18 -3.04
C GLN A 369 -9.97 -9.69 -2.89
N ARG A 370 -10.15 -10.88 -2.31
CA ARG A 370 -11.48 -11.45 -2.08
C ARG A 370 -12.30 -10.58 -1.14
N ASN A 371 -11.71 -10.05 -0.07
CA ASN A 371 -12.40 -9.13 0.84
C ASN A 371 -12.75 -7.80 0.14
N ALA A 372 -11.82 -7.21 -0.60
CA ALA A 372 -12.07 -5.99 -1.38
C ALA A 372 -13.23 -6.16 -2.37
N VAL A 373 -13.27 -7.27 -3.11
CA VAL A 373 -14.38 -7.56 -4.05
C VAL A 373 -15.70 -7.74 -3.30
N ASN A 374 -15.70 -8.46 -2.17
CA ASN A 374 -16.91 -8.64 -1.37
C ASN A 374 -17.45 -7.31 -0.83
N GLN A 375 -16.57 -6.44 -0.32
CA GLN A 375 -16.95 -5.14 0.22
C GLN A 375 -17.41 -4.15 -0.87
N ALA A 376 -16.80 -4.22 -2.06
CA ALA A 376 -17.28 -3.46 -3.22
C ALA A 376 -18.66 -3.93 -3.69
N VAL A 377 -18.90 -5.25 -3.69
CA VAL A 377 -20.20 -5.83 -4.06
C VAL A 377 -21.28 -5.47 -3.04
N THR A 378 -21.00 -5.53 -1.73
CA THR A 378 -21.98 -5.12 -0.71
C THR A 378 -22.32 -3.64 -0.81
N THR A 379 -21.32 -2.79 -1.07
CA THR A 379 -21.53 -1.35 -1.30
C THR A 379 -22.37 -1.09 -2.55
N GLY A 380 -22.08 -1.80 -3.65
CA GLY A 380 -22.83 -1.70 -4.90
C GLY A 380 -24.28 -2.20 -4.79
N LEU A 381 -24.51 -3.29 -4.07
CA LEU A 381 -25.86 -3.80 -3.79
C LEU A 381 -26.63 -2.87 -2.85
N GLY A 382 -25.95 -2.25 -1.87
CA GLY A 382 -26.54 -1.21 -1.02
C GLY A 382 -26.98 0.00 -1.84
N ALA A 383 -26.14 0.48 -2.76
CA ALA A 383 -26.49 1.56 -3.68
C ALA A 383 -27.63 1.21 -4.65
N ALA A 384 -27.81 -0.07 -4.98
CA ALA A 384 -28.91 -0.54 -5.82
C ALA A 384 -30.27 -0.61 -5.09
N LEU A 385 -30.27 -0.63 -3.75
CA LEU A 385 -31.47 -0.72 -2.93
C LEU A 385 -32.06 0.65 -2.53
N VAL A 386 -31.25 1.71 -2.62
CA VAL A 386 -31.61 3.11 -2.30
C VAL A 386 -32.03 3.83 -3.57
#